data_AF-A0ABC8RQJ7-F1
#
_entry.id   AF-A0ABC8RQJ7-F1
#
_cell.length_a   1.000
_cell.length_b   1.000
_cell.length_c   1.000
_cell.angle_alpha   90.00
_cell.angle_beta   90.00
_cell.angle_gamma   90.00
#
_symmetry.space_group_name_H-M   'P 1'
#
loop_
_entity.id
_entity.type
_entity.pdbx_description
1 polymer ?
#
loop_
_entity_poly.entity_id
_entity_poly.type
_entity_poly.pdbx_seq_one_letter_code
_entity_poly.pdbx_strand_id
1 'polypeptide(L)'
;MSFVSDVPTVAETKLNFLKAYKRPIPSIYNTVLQELIVQQHLMRYKRTYRYDAVFALGFVTVYDQLMEGYPSDEDRDAIFKAYIEALQEDPEQYRIDAQKLEEWASSQTATTLVDFSSREGEIEGILKDIAERAGGKGSFSYSRFFAIGVFRLLELANATEPSVLEKLCAVLNINKRSVDRDLDVYRNLLSKLVQAKELLKEYVDREKKKIEERAESQKANQAVTTCLGEYQPAGR
;
A
#
# COMPACT_ATOMS: atom_id res chain seq x y z
N MET A 1 -16.81 9.39 35.40
CA MET A 1 -17.16 8.20 34.60
C MET A 1 -16.31 8.26 33.35
N SER A 2 -15.30 7.40 33.25
CA SER A 2 -14.50 7.30 32.03
C SER A 2 -15.38 6.66 30.95
N PHE A 3 -15.71 7.40 29.90
CA PHE A 3 -16.21 6.80 28.68
C PHE A 3 -15.10 5.87 28.17
N VAL A 4 -15.22 4.58 28.45
CA VAL A 4 -14.50 3.58 27.65
C VAL A 4 -15.12 3.73 26.28
N SER A 5 -14.43 4.43 25.36
CA SER A 5 -14.84 4.46 23.96
C SER A 5 -14.92 3.01 23.52
N ASP A 6 -16.13 2.56 23.15
CA ASP A 6 -16.33 1.19 22.69
C ASP A 6 -15.37 0.93 21.51
N VAL A 7 -14.76 -0.24 21.49
CA VAL A 7 -13.80 -0.58 20.44
C VAL A 7 -14.58 -0.60 19.13
N PRO A 8 -14.20 0.23 18.12
CA PRO A 8 -14.92 0.26 16.86
C PRO A 8 -15.01 -1.14 16.25
N THR A 9 -16.13 -1.41 15.58
CA THR A 9 -16.30 -2.58 14.73
C THR A 9 -15.64 -2.35 13.37
N VAL A 10 -15.36 -3.44 12.65
CA VAL A 10 -14.89 -3.37 11.26
C VAL A 10 -15.85 -2.56 10.38
N ALA A 11 -17.17 -2.70 10.61
CA ALA A 11 -18.19 -1.97 9.88
C ALA A 11 -18.11 -0.46 10.12
N GLU A 12 -17.86 -0.04 11.36
CA GLU A 12 -17.68 1.38 11.71
C GLU A 12 -16.40 1.95 11.09
N THR A 13 -15.27 1.24 11.13
CA THR A 13 -14.04 1.68 10.45
C THR A 13 -14.27 1.85 8.94
N LYS A 14 -14.93 0.88 8.28
CA LYS A 14 -15.27 1.02 6.85
C LYS A 14 -16.20 2.19 6.58
N LEU A 15 -17.19 2.41 7.43
CA LEU A 15 -18.10 3.54 7.33
C LEU A 15 -17.36 4.87 7.50
N ASN A 16 -16.41 4.95 8.45
CA ASN A 16 -15.59 6.13 8.68
C ASN A 16 -14.73 6.46 7.46
N PHE A 17 -14.13 5.44 6.83
CA PHE A 17 -13.39 5.60 5.57
C PHE A 17 -14.28 6.19 4.46
N LEU A 18 -15.48 5.63 4.24
CA LEU A 18 -16.41 6.11 3.22
C LEU A 18 -16.99 7.51 3.52
N LYS A 19 -17.06 7.89 4.80
CA LYS A 19 -17.43 9.26 5.21
C LYS A 19 -16.31 10.26 4.94
N ALA A 20 -15.07 9.87 5.19
CA ALA A 20 -13.89 10.70 4.99
C ALA A 20 -13.56 10.86 3.50
N TYR A 21 -13.65 9.80 2.70
CA TYR A 21 -13.44 9.84 1.26
C TYR A 21 -14.72 9.44 0.48
N LYS A 22 -15.39 10.44 -0.10
CA LYS A 22 -16.71 10.29 -0.74
C LYS A 22 -16.65 10.10 -2.26
N ARG A 23 -15.49 10.30 -2.88
CA ARG A 23 -15.34 10.17 -4.34
C ARG A 23 -15.32 8.67 -4.71
N PRO A 24 -15.77 8.28 -5.91
CA PRO A 24 -15.68 6.89 -6.35
C PRO A 24 -14.21 6.42 -6.45
N ILE A 25 -13.93 5.22 -5.95
CA ILE A 25 -12.63 4.54 -6.14
C ILE A 25 -12.83 3.43 -7.18
N PRO A 26 -11.99 3.34 -8.23
CA PRO A 26 -12.08 2.24 -9.19
C PRO A 26 -12.02 0.88 -8.49
N SER A 27 -12.84 -0.06 -8.95
CA SER A 27 -13.09 -1.34 -8.26
C SER A 27 -11.84 -2.16 -7.98
N ILE A 28 -10.84 -2.11 -8.88
CA ILE A 28 -9.55 -2.79 -8.71
C ILE A 28 -8.80 -2.35 -7.46
N TYR A 29 -8.80 -1.04 -7.15
CA TYR A 29 -8.17 -0.52 -5.94
C TYR A 29 -9.09 -0.70 -4.74
N ASN A 30 -10.39 -0.39 -4.90
CA ASN A 30 -11.34 -0.43 -3.80
C ASN A 30 -11.44 -1.81 -3.14
N THR A 31 -11.44 -2.89 -3.93
CA THR A 31 -11.54 -4.26 -3.39
C THR A 31 -10.40 -4.54 -2.42
N VAL A 32 -9.17 -4.24 -2.83
CA VAL A 32 -7.98 -4.52 -2.02
C VAL A 32 -7.84 -3.52 -0.87
N LEU A 33 -8.19 -2.25 -1.06
CA LEU A 33 -8.25 -1.27 0.04
C LEU A 33 -9.22 -1.71 1.14
N GLN A 34 -10.40 -2.20 0.77
CA GLN A 34 -11.40 -2.68 1.73
C GLN A 34 -10.92 -3.93 2.49
N GLU A 35 -10.22 -4.85 1.84
CA GLU A 35 -9.59 -5.99 2.50
C GLU A 35 -8.46 -5.54 3.45
N LEU A 36 -7.64 -4.58 3.01
CA LEU A 36 -6.56 -4.02 3.80
C LEU A 36 -7.09 -3.35 5.07
N ILE A 37 -8.18 -2.55 4.96
CA ILE A 37 -8.84 -1.91 6.10
C ILE A 37 -9.25 -2.96 7.14
N VAL A 38 -9.83 -4.08 6.71
CA VAL A 38 -10.23 -5.17 7.64
C VAL A 38 -9.01 -5.75 8.34
N GLN A 39 -7.95 -6.06 7.59
CA GLN A 39 -6.73 -6.64 8.16
C GLN A 39 -6.07 -5.69 9.17
N GLN A 40 -5.96 -4.41 8.83
CA GLN A 40 -5.37 -3.43 9.73
C GLN A 40 -6.26 -3.11 10.93
N HIS A 41 -7.58 -3.07 10.76
CA HIS A 41 -8.52 -2.93 11.87
C HIS A 41 -8.32 -4.05 12.91
N LEU A 42 -8.32 -5.31 12.46
CA LEU A 42 -8.12 -6.46 13.33
C LEU A 42 -6.75 -6.46 14.01
N MET A 43 -5.78 -5.73 13.48
CA MET A 43 -4.45 -5.57 14.06
C MET A 43 -4.43 -4.39 15.06
N ARG A 44 -4.96 -3.24 14.66
CA ARG A 44 -5.01 -1.97 15.42
C ARG A 44 -5.75 -2.09 16.75
N TYR A 45 -6.81 -2.89 16.79
CA TYR A 45 -7.64 -3.07 17.97
C TYR A 45 -7.33 -4.35 18.76
N LYS A 46 -6.22 -5.05 18.45
CA LYS A 46 -5.69 -6.09 19.35
C LYS A 46 -5.26 -5.45 20.65
N ARG A 47 -5.50 -6.15 21.76
CA ARG A 47 -5.01 -5.74 23.10
C ARG A 47 -3.50 -5.51 23.15
N THR A 48 -2.76 -6.21 22.30
CA THR A 48 -1.29 -6.18 22.24
C THR A 48 -0.76 -5.09 21.32
N TYR A 49 -1.65 -4.42 20.56
CA TYR A 49 -1.25 -3.42 19.59
C TYR A 49 -0.48 -2.29 20.25
N ARG A 50 0.65 -1.96 19.65
CA ARG A 50 1.43 -0.77 19.92
C ARG A 50 1.99 -0.33 18.59
N TYR A 51 1.77 0.93 18.25
CA TYR A 51 2.37 1.55 17.07
C TYR A 51 3.90 1.38 17.09
N ASP A 52 4.49 1.10 15.93
CA ASP A 52 5.91 1.15 15.70
C ASP A 52 6.22 1.62 14.27
N ALA A 53 7.34 2.32 14.12
CA ALA A 53 7.68 2.97 12.85
C ALA A 53 8.06 1.96 11.74
N VAL A 54 8.53 0.76 12.09
CA VAL A 54 8.82 -0.32 11.13
C VAL A 54 7.52 -0.86 10.52
N PHE A 55 6.48 -1.02 11.34
CA PHE A 55 5.13 -1.30 10.88
C PHE A 55 4.61 -0.20 9.94
N ALA A 56 4.79 1.07 10.30
CA ALA A 56 4.33 2.20 9.48
C ALA A 56 5.03 2.21 8.12
N LEU A 57 6.37 2.03 8.08
CA LEU A 57 7.14 1.85 6.86
C LEU A 57 6.56 0.73 5.98
N GLY A 58 6.29 -0.43 6.59
CA GLY A 58 5.71 -1.56 5.86
C GLY A 58 4.32 -1.27 5.32
N PHE A 59 3.45 -0.61 6.09
CA PHE A 59 2.13 -0.21 5.60
C PHE A 59 2.22 0.80 4.44
N VAL A 60 3.02 1.86 4.60
CA VAL A 60 3.23 2.88 3.57
C VAL A 60 3.73 2.25 2.27
N THR A 61 4.71 1.34 2.37
CA THR A 61 5.23 0.57 1.24
C THR A 61 4.11 -0.20 0.51
N VAL A 62 3.27 -0.93 1.25
CA VAL A 62 2.14 -1.69 0.68
C VAL A 62 1.15 -0.75 0.01
N TYR A 63 0.81 0.34 0.67
CA TYR A 63 -0.17 1.30 0.17
C TYR A 63 0.31 1.93 -1.14
N ASP A 64 1.56 2.42 -1.18
CA ASP A 64 2.08 3.10 -2.36
C ASP A 64 2.20 2.15 -3.56
N GLN A 65 2.64 0.90 -3.35
CA GLN A 65 2.65 -0.12 -4.41
C GLN A 65 1.24 -0.52 -4.86
N LEU A 66 0.31 -0.64 -3.92
CA LEU A 66 -1.10 -0.90 -4.24
C LEU A 66 -1.68 0.23 -5.10
N MET A 67 -1.37 1.48 -4.77
CA MET A 67 -1.92 2.67 -5.42
C MET A 67 -1.08 3.15 -6.61
N GLU A 68 -0.03 2.43 -6.99
CA GLU A 68 0.75 2.71 -8.19
C GLU A 68 -0.15 2.71 -9.43
N GLY A 69 -0.05 3.74 -10.27
CA GLY A 69 -0.89 3.91 -11.45
C GLY A 69 -2.32 4.37 -11.15
N TYR A 70 -2.62 4.80 -9.92
CA TYR A 70 -3.88 5.47 -9.62
C TYR A 70 -3.97 6.80 -10.42
N PRO A 71 -5.13 7.17 -11.01
CA PRO A 71 -5.20 8.28 -11.98
C PRO A 71 -4.88 9.68 -11.44
N SER A 72 -4.93 9.88 -10.12
CA SER A 72 -4.85 11.18 -9.46
C SER A 72 -4.02 11.06 -8.19
N ASP A 73 -2.87 11.74 -8.16
CA ASP A 73 -1.99 11.76 -6.98
C ASP A 73 -2.67 12.43 -5.78
N GLU A 74 -3.45 13.49 -6.01
CA GLU A 74 -4.25 14.16 -4.97
C GLU A 74 -5.23 13.17 -4.33
N ASP A 75 -5.94 12.37 -5.14
CA ASP A 75 -6.85 11.35 -4.62
C ASP A 75 -6.11 10.22 -3.93
N ARG A 76 -4.92 9.82 -4.42
CA ARG A 76 -4.09 8.82 -3.75
C ARG A 76 -3.73 9.28 -2.33
N ASP A 77 -3.36 10.54 -2.16
CA ASP A 77 -3.00 11.07 -0.85
C ASP A 77 -4.24 11.28 0.04
N ALA A 78 -5.36 11.74 -0.54
CA ALA A 78 -6.63 11.86 0.17
C ALA A 78 -7.18 10.51 0.66
N ILE A 79 -7.05 9.45 -0.15
CA ILE A 79 -7.43 8.08 0.23
C ILE A 79 -6.53 7.58 1.37
N PHE A 80 -5.22 7.85 1.32
CA PHE A 80 -4.28 7.46 2.38
C PHE A 80 -4.67 8.10 3.71
N LYS A 81 -4.92 9.42 3.68
CA LYS A 81 -5.37 10.19 4.83
C LYS A 81 -6.66 9.62 5.40
N ALA A 82 -7.68 9.47 4.57
CA ALA A 82 -8.98 8.93 4.98
C ALA A 82 -8.88 7.50 5.53
N TYR A 83 -7.98 6.68 4.98
CA TYR A 83 -7.75 5.31 5.44
C TYR A 83 -7.21 5.29 6.86
N ILE A 84 -6.14 6.04 7.13
CA ILE A 84 -5.45 6.04 8.43
C ILE A 84 -6.35 6.70 9.49
N GLU A 85 -7.00 7.81 9.15
CA GLU A 85 -7.96 8.49 10.04
C GLU A 85 -9.15 7.60 10.42
N ALA A 86 -9.63 6.75 9.49
CA ALA A 86 -10.71 5.81 9.78
C ALA A 86 -10.35 4.76 10.84
N LEU A 87 -9.05 4.52 11.04
CA LEU A 87 -8.49 3.65 12.07
C LEU A 87 -8.13 4.40 13.36
N GLN A 88 -8.43 5.70 13.44
CA GLN A 88 -8.07 6.59 14.56
C GLN A 88 -6.55 6.64 14.80
N GLU A 89 -5.80 6.72 13.70
CA GLU A 89 -4.35 6.85 13.65
C GLU A 89 -3.97 8.16 12.93
N ASP A 90 -2.71 8.57 13.02
CA ASP A 90 -2.22 9.81 12.41
C ASP A 90 -1.52 9.54 11.05
N PRO A 91 -2.08 9.97 9.92
CA PRO A 91 -1.48 9.78 8.60
C PRO A 91 -0.15 10.53 8.43
N GLU A 92 0.03 11.69 9.07
CA GLU A 92 1.26 12.47 8.96
C GLU A 92 2.41 11.74 9.68
N GLN A 93 2.13 11.19 10.87
CA GLN A 93 3.08 10.36 11.61
C GLN A 93 3.56 9.17 10.77
N TYR A 94 2.65 8.45 10.12
CA TYR A 94 3.01 7.31 9.27
C TYR A 94 3.97 7.69 8.14
N ARG A 95 3.69 8.80 7.44
CA ARG A 95 4.52 9.27 6.31
C ARG A 95 5.88 9.75 6.78
N ILE A 96 5.94 10.52 7.87
CA ILE A 96 7.20 11.04 8.43
C ILE A 96 8.08 9.89 8.94
N ASP A 97 7.51 8.97 9.72
CA ASP A 97 8.25 7.86 10.27
C ASP A 97 8.76 6.92 9.17
N ALA A 98 7.91 6.59 8.18
CA ALA A 98 8.34 5.83 7.02
C ALA A 98 9.51 6.51 6.31
N GLN A 99 9.39 7.80 5.99
CA GLN A 99 10.45 8.55 5.31
C GLN A 99 11.77 8.53 6.10
N LYS A 100 11.74 8.77 7.41
CA LYS A 100 12.95 8.71 8.25
C LYS A 100 13.62 7.35 8.23
N LEU A 101 12.83 6.27 8.30
CA LEU A 101 13.37 4.91 8.20
C LEU A 101 13.94 4.63 6.81
N GLU A 102 13.30 5.14 5.75
CA GLU A 102 13.80 4.98 4.38
C GLU A 102 15.14 5.69 4.20
N GLU A 103 15.25 6.95 4.61
CA GLU A 103 16.49 7.74 4.57
C GLU A 103 17.60 7.09 5.39
N TRP A 104 17.29 6.63 6.60
CA TRP A 104 18.24 5.90 7.42
C TRP A 104 18.70 4.63 6.71
N ALA A 105 17.78 3.78 6.23
CA ALA A 105 18.09 2.51 5.59
C ALA A 105 18.93 2.69 4.31
N SER A 106 18.62 3.68 3.48
CA SER A 106 19.38 4.00 2.27
C SER A 106 20.82 4.46 2.55
N SER A 107 21.11 4.94 3.76
CA SER A 107 22.47 5.26 4.20
C SER A 107 23.22 4.07 4.84
N GLN A 108 22.57 2.91 4.99
CA GLN A 108 23.18 1.72 5.60
C GLN A 108 23.86 0.80 4.59
N THR A 109 24.69 -0.09 5.15
CA THR A 109 25.20 -1.30 4.52
C THR A 109 24.62 -2.51 5.26
N ALA A 110 24.75 -3.71 4.70
CA ALA A 110 24.35 -4.95 5.37
C ALA A 110 24.90 -5.07 6.81
N THR A 111 26.16 -4.68 7.02
CA THR A 111 26.82 -4.72 8.33
C THR A 111 26.25 -3.66 9.26
N THR A 112 26.21 -2.39 8.85
CA THR A 112 25.79 -1.29 9.71
C THR A 112 24.30 -1.35 10.06
N LEU A 113 23.49 -1.96 9.18
CA LEU A 113 22.08 -2.23 9.41
C LEU A 113 21.86 -3.29 10.48
N VAL A 114 22.62 -4.39 10.46
CA VAL A 114 22.53 -5.46 11.48
C VAL A 114 23.11 -5.01 12.82
N ASP A 115 24.17 -4.20 12.78
CA ASP A 115 24.87 -3.71 13.97
C ASP A 115 24.18 -2.50 14.65
N PHE A 116 22.91 -2.23 14.32
CA PHE A 116 22.14 -1.09 14.86
C PHE A 116 22.13 -1.05 16.40
N SER A 117 22.17 -2.21 17.06
CA SER A 117 22.12 -2.33 18.52
C SER A 117 23.36 -1.77 19.21
N SER A 118 24.49 -1.67 18.50
CA SER A 118 25.76 -1.12 19.01
C SER A 118 25.92 0.39 18.76
N ARG A 119 24.97 0.99 18.06
CA ARG A 119 25.04 2.36 17.54
C ARG A 119 24.00 3.24 18.22
N GLU A 120 24.22 4.55 18.18
CA GLU A 120 23.28 5.54 18.71
C GLU A 120 22.70 6.39 17.58
N GLY A 121 21.41 6.70 17.69
CA GLY A 121 20.63 7.44 16.71
C GLY A 121 19.14 7.24 16.95
N GLU A 122 18.31 8.08 16.32
CA GLU A 122 16.86 8.02 16.47
C GLU A 122 16.31 6.67 16.01
N ILE A 123 16.69 6.22 14.81
CA ILE A 123 16.21 4.95 14.23
C ILE A 123 16.82 3.75 14.96
N GLU A 124 18.09 3.80 15.32
CA GLU A 124 18.74 2.79 16.17
C GLU A 124 18.00 2.62 17.49
N GLY A 125 17.59 3.72 18.14
CA GLY A 125 16.77 3.70 19.36
C GLY A 125 15.41 3.05 19.16
N ILE A 126 14.73 3.33 18.04
CA ILE A 126 13.46 2.69 17.67
C ILE A 126 13.64 1.17 17.51
N LEU A 127 14.67 0.75 16.79
CA LEU A 127 14.97 -0.67 16.55
C LEU A 127 15.36 -1.40 17.85
N LYS A 128 16.07 -0.72 18.77
CA LYS A 128 16.37 -1.24 20.11
C LYS A 128 15.09 -1.45 20.94
N ASP A 129 14.18 -0.47 21.01
CA ASP A 129 12.88 -0.64 21.69
C ASP A 129 12.08 -1.82 21.11
N ILE A 130 12.06 -1.97 19.79
CA ILE A 130 11.42 -3.11 19.13
C ILE A 130 12.08 -4.42 19.56
N ALA A 131 13.41 -4.51 19.52
CA ALA A 131 14.15 -5.70 19.90
C ALA A 131 13.91 -6.10 21.36
N GLU A 132 13.89 -5.14 22.27
CA GLU A 132 13.59 -5.36 23.69
C GLU A 132 12.16 -5.88 23.90
N ARG A 133 11.18 -5.27 23.21
CA ARG A 133 9.78 -5.71 23.29
C ARG A 133 9.56 -7.10 22.71
N ALA A 134 10.22 -7.41 21.60
CA ALA A 134 10.15 -8.71 20.95
C ALA A 134 10.85 -9.83 21.73
N GLY A 135 11.96 -9.52 22.42
CA GLY A 135 12.69 -10.46 23.28
C GLY A 135 12.12 -10.61 24.70
N GLY A 136 11.26 -9.69 25.13
CA GLY A 136 10.68 -9.68 26.47
C GLY A 136 9.61 -10.76 26.72
N LYS A 137 9.11 -10.82 27.97
CA LYS A 137 8.00 -11.71 28.36
C LYS A 137 6.62 -11.19 27.94
N GLY A 138 6.56 -9.99 27.37
CA GLY A 138 5.35 -9.37 26.87
C GLY A 138 4.95 -9.92 25.50
N SER A 139 3.73 -9.62 25.06
CA SER A 139 3.29 -9.93 23.70
C SER A 139 3.70 -8.81 22.74
N PHE A 140 4.71 -9.05 21.91
CA PHE A 140 5.01 -8.17 20.78
C PHE A 140 3.97 -8.34 19.68
N SER A 141 3.41 -7.23 19.19
CA SER A 141 2.34 -7.24 18.17
C SER A 141 2.92 -7.35 16.76
N TYR A 142 3.51 -8.49 16.45
CA TYR A 142 3.97 -8.79 15.10
C TYR A 142 2.81 -8.75 14.09
N SER A 143 3.09 -8.26 12.89
CA SER A 143 2.15 -8.23 11.77
C SER A 143 2.87 -8.43 10.43
N ARG A 144 2.09 -8.70 9.38
CA ARG A 144 2.63 -8.74 8.01
C ARG A 144 3.26 -7.41 7.60
N PHE A 145 2.67 -6.28 7.97
CA PHE A 145 3.23 -4.97 7.68
C PHE A 145 4.59 -4.79 8.36
N PHE A 146 4.75 -5.27 9.61
CA PHE A 146 6.07 -5.26 10.25
C PHE A 146 7.10 -6.08 9.46
N ALA A 147 6.74 -7.28 8.98
CA ALA A 147 7.63 -8.09 8.15
C ALA A 147 8.04 -7.39 6.85
N ILE A 148 7.08 -6.72 6.20
CA ILE A 148 7.32 -5.93 4.98
C ILE A 148 8.22 -4.73 5.29
N GLY A 149 8.03 -4.05 6.43
CA GLY A 149 8.90 -2.97 6.88
C GLY A 149 10.33 -3.44 7.10
N VAL A 150 10.54 -4.58 7.76
CA VAL A 150 11.86 -5.20 7.92
C VAL A 150 12.50 -5.50 6.57
N PHE A 151 11.74 -6.06 5.62
CA PHE A 151 12.25 -6.32 4.28
C PHE A 151 12.56 -5.02 3.52
N ARG A 152 11.75 -3.99 3.68
CA ARG A 152 11.95 -2.68 3.06
C ARG A 152 13.25 -2.02 3.53
N LEU A 153 13.59 -2.13 4.82
CA LEU A 153 14.89 -1.68 5.34
C LEU A 153 16.06 -2.39 4.62
N LEU A 154 15.98 -3.71 4.44
CA LEU A 154 17.00 -4.48 3.72
C LEU A 154 17.09 -4.10 2.25
N GLU A 155 15.94 -3.88 1.61
CA GLU A 155 15.84 -3.49 0.20
C GLU A 155 16.53 -2.15 -0.04
N LEU A 156 16.27 -1.16 0.81
CA LEU A 156 16.86 0.17 0.71
C LEU A 156 18.36 0.20 1.02
N ALA A 157 18.84 -0.70 1.88
CA ALA A 157 20.27 -0.88 2.17
C ALA A 157 20.99 -1.76 1.12
N ASN A 158 20.30 -2.20 0.06
CA ASN A 158 20.80 -3.18 -0.92
C ASN A 158 21.38 -4.46 -0.26
N ALA A 159 20.70 -4.96 0.77
CA ALA A 159 21.18 -6.04 1.63
C ALA A 159 20.15 -7.18 1.76
N THR A 160 19.55 -7.59 0.64
CA THR A 160 18.44 -8.55 0.61
C THR A 160 18.86 -10.01 0.70
N GLU A 161 20.15 -10.30 0.95
CA GLU A 161 20.65 -11.66 1.09
C GLU A 161 20.01 -12.38 2.28
N PRO A 162 19.67 -13.69 2.16
CA PRO A 162 19.01 -14.44 3.23
C PRO A 162 19.76 -14.43 4.58
N SER A 163 21.10 -14.36 4.53
CA SER A 163 21.95 -14.33 5.72
C SER A 163 21.88 -12.99 6.47
N VAL A 164 21.66 -11.87 5.77
CA VAL A 164 21.47 -10.56 6.40
C VAL A 164 20.10 -10.50 7.08
N LEU A 165 19.05 -10.99 6.39
CA LEU A 165 17.73 -11.13 6.99
C LEU A 165 17.76 -11.98 8.26
N GLU A 166 18.48 -13.11 8.24
CA GLU A 166 18.62 -13.98 9.41
C GLU A 166 19.26 -13.26 10.60
N LYS A 167 20.37 -12.55 10.37
CA LYS A 167 21.04 -11.77 11.41
C LYS A 167 20.15 -10.65 11.93
N LEU A 168 19.49 -9.90 11.04
CA LEU A 168 18.59 -8.82 11.44
C LEU A 168 17.42 -9.34 12.28
N CYS A 169 16.80 -10.46 11.88
CA CYS A 169 15.74 -11.11 12.67
C CYS A 169 16.25 -11.52 14.05
N ALA A 170 17.47 -12.07 14.13
CA ALA A 170 18.07 -12.47 15.39
C ALA A 170 18.29 -11.28 16.33
N VAL A 171 18.87 -10.18 15.84
CA VAL A 171 19.11 -8.97 16.66
C VAL A 171 17.80 -8.29 17.07
N LEU A 172 16.76 -8.34 16.22
CA LEU A 172 15.42 -7.85 16.56
C LEU A 172 14.61 -8.80 17.46
N ASN A 173 15.11 -10.00 17.79
CA ASN A 173 14.36 -11.04 18.50
C ASN A 173 13.05 -11.47 17.78
N ILE A 174 13.04 -11.47 16.44
CA ILE A 174 11.87 -11.83 15.62
C ILE A 174 12.06 -13.21 14.98
N ASN A 175 10.97 -13.97 14.88
CA ASN A 175 10.98 -15.27 14.25
C ASN A 175 11.13 -15.14 12.71
N LYS A 176 12.31 -15.46 12.18
CA LYS A 176 12.60 -15.43 10.73
C LYS A 176 11.57 -16.20 9.89
N ARG A 177 11.13 -17.40 10.33
CA ARG A 177 10.16 -18.20 9.58
C ARG A 177 8.81 -17.50 9.41
N SER A 178 8.41 -16.69 10.39
CA SER A 178 7.19 -15.87 10.30
C SER A 178 7.36 -14.78 9.25
N VAL A 179 8.52 -14.11 9.24
CA VAL A 179 8.88 -13.09 8.25
C VAL A 179 8.88 -13.69 6.84
N ASP A 180 9.61 -14.80 6.61
CA ASP A 180 9.67 -15.47 5.30
C ASP A 180 8.26 -15.80 4.78
N ARG A 181 7.41 -16.41 5.62
CA ARG A 181 6.02 -16.74 5.27
C ARG A 181 5.22 -15.51 4.88
N ASP A 182 5.31 -14.43 5.64
CA ASP A 182 4.54 -13.22 5.38
C ASP A 182 5.03 -12.46 4.13
N LEU A 183 6.33 -12.49 3.85
CA LEU A 183 6.90 -11.96 2.61
C LEU A 183 6.48 -12.76 1.38
N ASP A 184 6.39 -14.08 1.47
CA ASP A 184 5.88 -14.90 0.37
C ASP A 184 4.40 -14.63 0.08
N VAL A 185 3.59 -14.46 1.12
CA VAL A 185 2.18 -14.04 0.96
C VAL A 185 2.11 -12.66 0.29
N TYR A 186 2.97 -11.72 0.70
CA TYR A 186 3.00 -10.39 0.14
C TYR A 186 3.39 -10.36 -1.35
N ARG A 187 4.47 -11.05 -1.73
CA ARG A 187 4.90 -11.18 -3.14
C ARG A 187 3.79 -11.74 -4.02
N ASN A 188 3.09 -12.76 -3.53
CA ASN A 188 1.96 -13.36 -4.24
C ASN A 188 0.79 -12.39 -4.40
N LEU A 189 0.51 -11.53 -3.41
CA LEU A 189 -0.52 -10.50 -3.51
C LEU A 189 -0.16 -9.43 -4.55
N LEU A 190 1.07 -8.90 -4.50
CA LEU A 190 1.54 -7.91 -5.45
C LEU A 190 1.53 -8.43 -6.89
N SER A 191 2.01 -9.66 -7.12
CA SER A 191 2.02 -10.26 -8.46
C SER A 191 0.61 -10.33 -9.07
N LYS A 192 -0.40 -10.70 -8.26
CA LYS A 192 -1.80 -10.72 -8.69
C LYS A 192 -2.34 -9.31 -9.00
N LEU A 193 -1.97 -8.32 -8.19
CA LEU A 193 -2.36 -6.93 -8.40
C LEU A 193 -1.79 -6.36 -9.70
N VAL A 194 -0.51 -6.58 -9.96
CA VAL A 194 0.15 -6.15 -11.20
C VAL A 194 -0.55 -6.76 -12.41
N GLN A 195 -0.77 -8.08 -12.40
CA GLN A 195 -1.49 -8.77 -13.48
C GLN A 195 -2.90 -8.21 -13.68
N ALA A 196 -3.64 -7.92 -12.60
CA ALA A 196 -4.98 -7.35 -12.69
C ALA A 196 -4.97 -5.92 -13.28
N LYS A 197 -3.97 -5.11 -12.94
CA LYS A 197 -3.80 -3.75 -13.48
C LYS A 197 -3.47 -3.79 -14.98
N GLU A 198 -2.58 -4.70 -15.40
CA GLU A 198 -2.23 -4.90 -16.81
C GLU A 198 -3.45 -5.30 -17.64
N LEU A 199 -4.24 -6.29 -17.18
CA LEU A 199 -5.47 -6.72 -17.86
C LEU A 199 -6.50 -5.58 -18.00
N LEU A 200 -6.64 -4.74 -16.98
CA LEU A 200 -7.53 -3.57 -17.07
C LEU A 200 -7.02 -2.51 -18.02
N LYS A 201 -5.71 -2.25 -18.03
CA LYS A 201 -5.11 -1.32 -18.99
C LYS A 201 -5.36 -1.80 -20.41
N GLU A 202 -5.12 -3.07 -20.69
CA GLU A 202 -5.42 -3.67 -22.00
C GLU A 202 -6.90 -3.58 -22.37
N TYR A 203 -7.81 -3.79 -21.40
CA TYR A 203 -9.24 -3.65 -21.62
C TYR A 203 -9.63 -2.20 -21.95
N VAL A 204 -9.15 -1.24 -21.18
CA VAL A 204 -9.42 0.20 -21.38
C VAL A 204 -8.87 0.66 -22.73
N ASP A 205 -7.65 0.27 -23.08
CA ASP A 205 -7.03 0.64 -24.36
C ASP A 205 -7.80 0.04 -25.54
N ARG A 206 -8.29 -1.20 -25.40
CA ARG A 206 -9.16 -1.83 -26.40
C ARG A 206 -10.49 -1.10 -26.55
N GLU A 207 -11.14 -0.72 -25.46
CA GLU A 207 -12.41 0.00 -25.51
C GLU A 207 -12.23 1.41 -26.08
N LYS A 208 -11.16 2.13 -25.73
CA LYS A 208 -10.81 3.41 -26.37
C LYS A 208 -10.63 3.26 -27.87
N LYS A 209 -9.86 2.26 -28.31
CA LYS A 209 -9.66 1.98 -29.74
C LYS A 209 -10.98 1.68 -30.46
N LYS A 210 -11.87 0.87 -29.87
CA LYS A 210 -13.20 0.61 -30.45
C LYS A 210 -14.06 1.87 -30.54
N ILE A 211 -13.99 2.77 -29.56
CA ILE A 211 -14.71 4.04 -29.57
C ILE A 211 -14.15 4.95 -30.68
N GLU A 212 -12.83 5.03 -30.81
CA GLU A 212 -12.15 5.76 -31.88
C GLU A 212 -12.52 5.23 -33.27
N GLU A 213 -12.42 3.91 -33.48
CA GLU A 213 -12.81 3.24 -34.74
C GLU A 213 -14.28 3.49 -35.09
N ARG A 214 -15.18 3.48 -34.10
CA ARG A 214 -16.60 3.81 -34.31
C ARG A 214 -16.80 5.28 -34.67
N ALA A 215 -16.08 6.19 -34.02
CA ALA A 215 -16.15 7.63 -34.31
C ALA A 215 -15.60 7.95 -35.72
N GLU A 216 -14.52 7.29 -36.13
CA GLU A 216 -13.97 7.38 -37.49
C GLU A 216 -14.94 6.82 -38.53
N SER A 217 -15.53 5.65 -38.27
CA SER A 217 -16.53 5.03 -39.15
C SER A 217 -17.79 5.90 -39.30
N GLN A 218 -18.24 6.55 -38.23
CA GLN A 218 -19.37 7.48 -38.28
C GLN A 218 -19.04 8.76 -39.06
N LYS A 219 -17.84 9.32 -38.90
CA LYS A 219 -17.37 10.47 -39.71
C LYS A 219 -17.25 10.12 -41.19
N ALA A 220 -16.73 8.93 -41.51
CA ALA A 220 -16.63 8.43 -42.88
C ALA A 220 -18.02 8.26 -43.51
N ASN A 221 -18.97 7.67 -42.79
CA ASN A 221 -20.35 7.51 -43.28
C ASN A 221 -21.09 8.84 -43.46
N GLN A 222 -20.86 9.84 -42.59
CA GLN A 222 -21.43 11.18 -42.75
C GLN A 222 -20.83 11.91 -43.97
N ALA A 223 -19.53 11.76 -44.22
CA ALA A 223 -18.89 12.31 -45.42
C ALA A 223 -19.45 11.68 -46.71
N VAL A 224 -19.64 10.37 -46.74
CA VAL A 224 -20.23 9.65 -47.89
C VAL A 224 -21.69 10.07 -48.13
N THR A 225 -22.48 10.26 -47.07
CA THR A 225 -23.88 10.71 -47.18
C THR A 225 -23.98 12.14 -47.73
N THR A 226 -23.04 13.01 -47.34
CA THR A 226 -22.98 14.40 -47.84
C THR A 226 -22.62 14.42 -49.34
N CYS A 227 -21.65 13.61 -49.77
CA CYS A 227 -21.27 13.51 -51.19
C CYS A 227 -22.36 12.88 -52.08
N LEU A 228 -23.18 11.96 -51.55
CA LEU A 228 -24.27 11.32 -52.30
C LEU A 228 -25.56 12.16 -52.34
N GLY A 229 -25.76 13.07 -51.39
CA GLY A 229 -26.90 13.99 -51.34
C GLY A 229 -26.85 15.13 -52.37
N GLU A 230 -25.70 15.38 -53.00
CA GLU A 230 -25.51 16.45 -53.99
C GLU A 230 -25.77 16.00 -55.44
N TYR A 231 -26.11 14.73 -55.70
CA TYR A 231 -26.47 14.28 -57.05
C TYR A 231 -27.93 14.61 -57.37
N GLN A 232 -28.21 15.86 -57.76
CA GLN A 232 -29.42 16.19 -58.51
C GLN A 232 -29.33 15.58 -59.92
N PRO A 233 -30.28 14.72 -60.34
CA PRO A 233 -30.26 14.18 -61.69
C PRO A 233 -30.61 15.31 -62.65
N ALA A 234 -29.67 15.65 -63.53
CA ALA A 234 -29.90 16.55 -64.66
C ALA A 234 -30.92 15.90 -65.61
N GLY A 235 -32.19 16.23 -65.42
CA GLY A 235 -33.32 15.71 -66.18
C GLY A 235 -33.94 16.76 -67.10
N ARG A 236 -33.60 16.64 -68.38
CA ARG A 236 -34.27 17.08 -69.63
C ARG A 236 -34.53 18.57 -69.87
#